data_AF-A0A5D2APC8-F1
#
_entry.id   AF-A0A5D2APC8-F1
#
_cell.length_a   1.000
_cell.length_b   1.000
_cell.length_c   1.000
_cell.angle_alpha   90.00
_cell.angle_beta   90.00
_cell.angle_gamma   90.00
#
_symmetry.space_group_name_H-M   'P 1'
#
loop_
_entity.id
_entity.type
_entity.pdbx_description
1 polymer ?
#
loop_
_entity_poly.entity_id
_entity_poly.type
_entity_poly.pdbx_seq_one_letter_code
_entity_poly.pdbx_strand_id
1 'polypeptide(L)'
;MKNEGRSESLYDDFEPYCEWKKQNGASILDEVDILEIHLQGFKKEDVKSEMRKDGMLYISGEHPMGKNQIKRFNKKIDVSKYEIKGIEAQFEGGKLQLRLPCTYPPITFLTIGMYPNYKALILRLSHKFVKGTTSSAMALALLLLLGVFMYKYLQCISIQN
;
A
#
# COMPACT_ATOMS: atom_id res chain seq x y z
N MET A 1 -49.79 -25.97 -19.61
CA MET A 1 -48.79 -24.88 -19.49
C MET A 1 -48.17 -25.00 -18.11
N LYS A 2 -46.87 -25.23 -18.04
CA LYS A 2 -46.13 -25.56 -16.81
C LYS A 2 -45.82 -24.23 -16.11
N ASN A 3 -46.38 -23.99 -14.93
CA ASN A 3 -46.13 -22.79 -14.15
C ASN A 3 -44.71 -22.88 -13.58
N GLU A 4 -43.73 -22.23 -14.23
CA GLU A 4 -42.43 -21.99 -13.63
C GLU A 4 -42.59 -20.96 -12.52
N GLY A 5 -42.75 -21.48 -11.29
CA GLY A 5 -42.61 -20.68 -10.09
C GLY A 5 -41.20 -20.10 -10.06
N ARG A 6 -41.10 -18.78 -10.20
CA ARG A 6 -39.88 -18.02 -9.92
C ARG A 6 -39.54 -18.26 -8.45
N SER A 7 -38.65 -19.20 -8.17
CA SER A 7 -38.09 -19.37 -6.84
C SER A 7 -37.27 -18.11 -6.57
N GLU A 8 -37.79 -17.24 -5.70
CA GLU A 8 -37.15 -16.01 -5.30
C GLU A 8 -35.89 -16.39 -4.51
N SER A 9 -34.71 -16.33 -5.14
CA SER A 9 -33.44 -16.65 -4.50
C SER A 9 -33.26 -15.77 -3.26
N LEU A 10 -33.05 -16.40 -2.09
CA LEU A 10 -32.75 -15.71 -0.84
C LEU A 10 -31.26 -15.34 -0.84
N TYR A 11 -30.98 -14.03 -0.86
CA TYR A 11 -29.62 -13.52 -0.71
C TYR A 11 -29.23 -13.46 0.76
N ASP A 12 -28.10 -14.05 1.09
CA ASP A 12 -27.43 -13.93 2.40
C ASP A 12 -26.20 -13.03 2.22
N ASP A 13 -26.39 -11.74 2.47
CA ASP A 13 -25.34 -10.73 2.36
C ASP A 13 -24.49 -10.70 3.64
N PHE A 14 -23.16 -10.76 3.48
CA PHE A 14 -22.23 -10.61 4.61
C PHE A 14 -21.13 -9.58 4.31
N GLU A 15 -20.66 -8.93 5.37
CA GLU A 15 -19.52 -8.02 5.31
C GLU A 15 -18.23 -8.79 5.60
N PRO A 16 -17.26 -8.83 4.67
CA PRO A 16 -16.04 -9.59 4.88
C PRO A 16 -15.10 -8.88 5.86
N TYR A 17 -14.50 -9.65 6.77
CA TYR A 17 -13.48 -9.14 7.68
C TYR A 17 -12.23 -8.73 6.88
N CYS A 18 -11.67 -7.57 7.22
CA CYS A 18 -10.51 -6.99 6.56
C CYS A 18 -9.45 -6.62 7.60
N GLU A 19 -8.20 -6.97 7.32
CA GLU A 19 -7.07 -6.67 8.20
C GLU A 19 -5.94 -6.02 7.39
N TRP A 20 -5.44 -4.89 7.89
CA TRP A 20 -4.27 -4.22 7.34
C TRP A 20 -3.03 -4.59 8.16
N LYS A 21 -1.96 -5.00 7.47
CA LYS A 21 -0.66 -5.31 8.05
C LYS A 21 0.41 -4.49 7.33
N LYS A 22 1.43 -4.08 8.07
CA LYS A 22 2.61 -3.41 7.49
C LYS A 22 3.76 -4.41 7.41
N GLN A 23 4.40 -4.47 6.25
CA GLN A 23 5.64 -5.21 6.06
C GLN A 23 6.77 -4.23 5.77
N ASN A 24 7.68 -4.10 6.73
CA ASN A 24 8.87 -3.26 6.56
C ASN A 24 9.93 -4.06 5.77
N GLY A 25 10.37 -3.53 4.63
CA GLY A 25 11.51 -4.07 3.90
C GLY A 25 12.87 -3.64 4.46
N ALA A 26 13.94 -3.96 3.74
CA ALA A 26 15.31 -3.64 4.15
C ALA A 26 15.59 -2.13 4.13
N SER A 27 14.86 -1.38 3.30
CA SER A 27 14.91 0.08 3.17
C SER A 27 13.53 0.70 3.40
N ILE A 28 13.49 2.00 3.73
CA ILE A 28 12.23 2.78 3.87
C ILE A 28 11.45 2.81 2.57
N LEU A 29 12.14 2.69 1.43
CA LEU A 29 11.52 2.62 0.10
C LEU A 29 10.86 1.26 -0.19
N ASP A 30 11.09 0.26 0.65
CA ASP A 30 10.60 -1.11 0.47
C ASP A 30 9.42 -1.42 1.42
N GLU A 31 8.74 -0.39 1.94
CA GLU A 31 7.54 -0.59 2.75
C GLU A 31 6.36 -1.06 1.89
N VAL A 32 5.76 -2.17 2.31
CA VAL A 32 4.61 -2.77 1.63
C VAL A 32 3.48 -2.89 2.64
N ASP A 33 2.32 -2.33 2.30
CA ASP A 33 1.10 -2.57 3.04
C ASP A 33 0.45 -3.86 2.51
N ILE A 34 0.00 -4.73 3.42
CA ILE A 34 -0.67 -5.99 3.12
C ILE A 34 -2.11 -5.87 3.59
N LEU A 35 -3.07 -6.12 2.70
CA LEU A 35 -4.48 -6.17 3.03
C LEU A 35 -4.99 -7.60 2.89
N GLU A 36 -5.44 -8.19 3.99
CA GLU A 36 -6.08 -9.50 4.02
C GLU A 36 -7.59 -9.36 4.14
N ILE A 37 -8.32 -9.99 3.23
CA ILE A 37 -9.78 -10.00 3.19
C ILE A 37 -10.25 -11.46 3.35
N HIS A 38 -11.06 -11.68 4.37
CA HIS A 38 -11.54 -13.01 4.75
C HIS A 38 -12.86 -13.32 4.04
N LEU A 39 -12.83 -14.33 3.16
CA LEU A 39 -13.91 -14.72 2.25
C LEU A 39 -14.26 -16.21 2.44
N GLN A 40 -14.47 -16.64 3.70
CA GLN A 40 -14.75 -18.06 3.98
C GLN A 40 -16.01 -18.55 3.25
N GLY A 41 -15.88 -19.71 2.61
CA GLY A 41 -16.95 -20.33 1.82
C GLY A 41 -17.00 -19.87 0.36
N PHE A 42 -16.08 -19.01 -0.08
CA PHE A 42 -15.92 -18.66 -1.49
C PHE A 42 -14.71 -19.37 -2.09
N LYS A 43 -14.84 -19.75 -3.36
CA LYS A 43 -13.70 -20.17 -4.17
C LYS A 43 -13.17 -18.99 -4.97
N LYS A 44 -11.96 -19.13 -5.51
CA LYS A 44 -11.32 -18.06 -6.29
C LYS A 44 -12.18 -17.67 -7.50
N GLU A 45 -12.80 -18.65 -8.16
CA GLU A 45 -13.68 -18.45 -9.31
C GLU A 45 -14.97 -17.67 -8.99
N ASP A 46 -15.41 -17.67 -7.73
CA ASP A 46 -16.60 -16.95 -7.29
C ASP A 46 -16.31 -15.49 -6.90
N VAL A 47 -15.03 -15.10 -6.87
CA VAL A 47 -14.57 -13.78 -6.43
C VAL A 47 -14.15 -12.94 -7.61
N LYS A 48 -14.81 -11.80 -7.79
CA LYS A 48 -14.44 -10.76 -8.75
C LYS A 48 -13.76 -9.62 -8.03
N SER A 49 -12.64 -9.16 -8.56
CA SER A 49 -11.99 -7.92 -8.13
C SER A 49 -11.83 -6.98 -9.33
N GLU A 50 -12.11 -5.71 -9.12
CA GLU A 50 -12.04 -4.67 -10.15
C GLU A 50 -11.42 -3.41 -9.54
N MET A 51 -10.28 -3.00 -10.08
CA MET A 51 -9.72 -1.68 -9.79
C MET A 51 -10.35 -0.67 -10.74
N ARG A 52 -10.97 0.37 -10.19
CA ARG A 52 -11.57 1.44 -11.00
C ARG A 52 -10.71 2.70 -10.99
N LYS A 53 -10.95 3.59 -11.96
CA LYS A 53 -10.23 4.86 -12.12
C LYS A 53 -10.47 5.87 -10.99
N ASP A 54 -11.43 5.59 -10.11
CA ASP A 54 -11.73 6.38 -8.91
C ASP A 54 -10.75 6.10 -7.75
N GLY A 55 -9.78 5.19 -7.94
CA GLY A 55 -8.83 4.80 -6.90
C GLY A 55 -9.41 3.79 -5.91
N MET A 56 -10.58 3.23 -6.21
CA MET A 56 -11.25 2.25 -5.35
C MET A 56 -11.11 0.84 -5.93
N LEU A 57 -10.80 -0.11 -5.04
CA LEU A 57 -10.86 -1.53 -5.31
C LEU A 57 -12.24 -2.07 -4.93
N TYR A 58 -12.93 -2.64 -5.90
CA TYR A 58 -14.21 -3.29 -5.73
C TYR A 58 -14.00 -4.81 -5.70
N ILE A 59 -14.41 -5.45 -4.61
CA ILE A 59 -14.40 -6.92 -4.51
C ILE A 59 -15.84 -7.40 -4.27
N SER A 60 -16.28 -8.37 -5.05
CA SER A 60 -17.61 -8.95 -4.92
C SER A 60 -17.54 -10.46 -5.13
N GLY A 61 -18.51 -11.18 -4.61
CA GLY A 61 -18.68 -12.59 -4.94
C GLY A 61 -20.06 -13.10 -4.60
N GLU A 62 -20.49 -14.13 -5.33
CA GLU A 62 -21.75 -14.85 -5.12
C GLU A 62 -21.47 -16.35 -5.12
N HIS A 63 -21.93 -17.06 -4.09
CA HIS A 63 -21.74 -18.50 -3.95
C HIS A 63 -23.07 -19.19 -3.59
N PRO A 64 -23.56 -20.13 -4.42
CA PRO A 64 -24.77 -20.89 -4.10
C PRO A 64 -24.56 -21.80 -2.88
N MET A 65 -25.42 -21.69 -1.87
CA MET A 65 -25.35 -22.52 -0.64
C MET A 65 -26.42 -23.62 -0.57
N GLY A 66 -27.26 -23.75 -1.61
CA GLY A 66 -28.32 -24.74 -1.66
C GLY A 66 -29.31 -24.51 -2.81
N LYS A 67 -30.53 -25.02 -2.67
CA LYS A 67 -31.55 -24.97 -3.73
C LYS A 67 -32.04 -23.56 -4.07
N ASN A 68 -31.98 -22.61 -3.12
CA ASN A 68 -32.54 -21.27 -3.31
C ASN A 68 -31.87 -20.20 -2.43
N GLN A 69 -30.62 -20.43 -2.01
CA GLN A 69 -29.87 -19.50 -1.17
C GLN A 69 -28.53 -19.18 -1.81
N ILE A 70 -28.21 -17.89 -1.91
CA ILE A 70 -26.97 -17.37 -2.48
C ILE A 70 -26.29 -16.53 -1.41
N LYS A 71 -25.09 -16.95 -0.99
CA LYS A 71 -24.24 -16.12 -0.15
C LYS A 71 -23.55 -15.08 -1.02
N ARG A 72 -23.55 -13.82 -0.60
CA ARG A 72 -22.98 -12.72 -1.37
C ARG A 72 -22.22 -11.73 -0.50
N PHE A 73 -21.21 -11.09 -1.08
CA PHE A 73 -20.58 -9.91 -0.50
C PHE A 73 -20.28 -8.86 -1.57
N ASN A 74 -20.22 -7.60 -1.13
CA ASN A 74 -19.78 -6.47 -1.93
C ASN A 74 -18.94 -5.54 -1.05
N LYS A 75 -17.64 -5.44 -1.34
CA LYS A 75 -16.67 -4.64 -0.59
C LYS A 75 -16.05 -3.58 -1.49
N LYS A 76 -15.90 -2.37 -0.94
CA LYS A 76 -15.15 -1.27 -1.56
C LYS A 76 -14.02 -0.85 -0.64
N ILE A 77 -12.83 -0.65 -1.20
CA ILE A 77 -11.63 -0.30 -0.43
C ILE A 77 -10.91 0.82 -1.16
N ASP A 78 -10.63 1.91 -0.46
CA ASP A 78 -9.81 3.01 -0.97
C ASP A 78 -8.34 2.58 -1.02
N VAL A 79 -7.79 2.55 -2.23
CA VAL A 79 -6.40 2.23 -2.53
C VAL A 79 -5.75 3.32 -3.38
N SER A 80 -6.34 4.52 -3.40
CA SER A 80 -5.89 5.67 -4.19
C SER A 80 -4.46 6.12 -3.86
N LYS A 81 -3.98 5.81 -2.65
CA LYS A 81 -2.60 6.08 -2.23
C LYS A 81 -1.54 5.18 -2.88
N TYR A 82 -1.92 4.09 -3.57
CA TYR A 82 -0.97 3.13 -4.13
C TYR A 82 -0.96 3.17 -5.66
N GLU A 83 0.19 2.82 -6.23
CA GLU A 83 0.29 2.64 -7.67
C GLU A 83 -0.31 1.30 -8.10
N ILE A 84 -1.39 1.36 -8.90
CA ILE A 84 -2.17 0.20 -9.37
C ILE A 84 -1.29 -0.87 -10.02
N LYS A 85 -0.27 -0.47 -10.79
CA LYS A 85 0.60 -1.38 -11.54
C LYS A 85 1.44 -2.29 -10.65
N GLY A 86 1.71 -1.89 -9.40
CA GLY A 86 2.50 -2.66 -8.45
C GLY A 86 1.68 -3.57 -7.55
N ILE A 87 0.35 -3.58 -7.66
CA ILE A 87 -0.51 -4.32 -6.76
C ILE A 87 -0.55 -5.80 -7.15
N GLU A 88 -0.20 -6.67 -6.21
CA GLU A 88 -0.29 -8.12 -6.39
C GLU A 88 -1.46 -8.68 -5.58
N ALA A 89 -2.17 -9.66 -6.14
CA ALA A 89 -3.31 -10.30 -5.51
C ALA A 89 -3.16 -11.82 -5.49
N GLN A 90 -3.35 -12.44 -4.32
CA GLN A 90 -3.33 -13.89 -4.13
C GLN A 90 -4.59 -14.33 -3.40
N PHE A 91 -5.24 -15.38 -3.89
CA PHE A 91 -6.36 -16.01 -3.19
C PHE A 91 -5.97 -17.40 -2.73
N GLU A 92 -5.95 -17.63 -1.42
CA GLU A 92 -5.57 -18.90 -0.80
C GLU A 92 -6.30 -19.10 0.53
N GLY A 93 -6.72 -20.34 0.82
CA GLY A 93 -7.34 -20.67 2.11
C GLY A 93 -8.60 -19.86 2.44
N GLY A 94 -9.36 -19.42 1.44
CA GLY A 94 -10.54 -18.57 1.63
C GLY A 94 -10.20 -17.12 2.02
N LYS A 95 -8.99 -16.66 1.71
CA LYS A 95 -8.54 -15.28 1.93
C LYS A 95 -8.02 -14.69 0.63
N LEU A 96 -8.39 -13.44 0.37
CA LEU A 96 -7.75 -12.61 -0.64
C LEU A 96 -6.70 -11.73 0.04
N GLN A 97 -5.43 -11.93 -0.31
CA GLN A 97 -4.33 -11.08 0.14
C GLN A 97 -3.92 -10.14 -1.00
N LEU A 98 -3.81 -8.86 -0.68
CA LEU A 98 -3.34 -7.81 -1.58
C LEU A 98 -2.00 -7.28 -1.04
N ARG A 99 -0.97 -7.29 -1.89
CA ARG A 99 0.29 -6.59 -1.62
C ARG A 99 0.25 -5.24 -2.31
N LEU A 100 0.44 -4.19 -1.53
CA LEU A 100 0.28 -2.80 -1.96
C LEU A 100 1.61 -2.06 -1.70
N PRO A 101 2.50 -1.98 -2.71
CA PRO A 101 3.76 -1.25 -2.56
C PRO A 101 3.51 0.23 -2.31
N CYS A 102 4.12 0.77 -1.27
CA CYS A 102 4.08 2.21 -1.02
C CYS A 102 5.05 2.91 -1.98
N THR A 103 4.53 3.73 -2.88
CA THR A 103 5.36 4.63 -3.68
C THR A 103 5.63 5.90 -2.89
N TYR A 104 6.84 6.01 -2.34
CA TYR A 104 7.30 7.29 -1.80
C TYR A 104 7.74 8.18 -2.96
N PRO A 105 7.25 9.43 -3.05
CA PRO A 105 7.88 10.39 -3.95
C PRO A 105 9.35 10.54 -3.56
N PRO A 106 10.25 10.88 -4.52
CA PRO A 106 11.66 11.06 -4.24
C PRO A 106 11.80 11.98 -3.02
N ILE A 107 12.47 11.46 -1.99
CA ILE A 107 12.61 12.08 -0.67
C ILE A 107 13.18 13.48 -0.88
N THR A 108 12.31 14.48 -0.96
CA THR A 108 12.70 15.88 -0.84
C THR A 108 12.89 16.12 0.64
N PHE A 109 14.02 16.72 1.02
CA PHE A 109 14.41 17.00 2.41
C PHE A 109 13.30 17.65 3.26
N LEU A 110 12.29 18.25 2.62
CA LEU A 110 11.14 18.89 3.24
C LEU A 110 10.14 17.89 3.88
N THR A 111 10.07 16.62 3.46
CA THR A 111 9.09 15.65 4.00
C THR A 111 9.59 14.87 5.22
N ILE A 112 10.87 15.03 5.60
CA ILE A 112 11.49 14.40 6.78
C ILE A 112 10.75 14.78 8.09
N GLY A 113 10.08 15.94 8.11
CA GLY A 113 9.34 16.44 9.28
C GLY A 113 7.95 15.82 9.52
N MET A 114 7.40 15.01 8.60
CA MET A 114 6.01 14.51 8.69
C MET A 114 5.85 13.07 9.21
N TYR A 115 6.93 12.30 9.40
CA TYR A 115 6.84 10.87 9.74
C TYR A 115 7.17 10.58 11.22
N PRO A 116 6.30 9.91 12.00
CA PRO A 116 6.41 9.81 13.47
C PRO A 116 7.64 9.06 14.02
N ASN A 117 8.48 8.50 13.15
CA ASN A 117 9.71 7.77 13.52
C ASN A 117 11.01 8.36 12.96
N TYR A 118 11.02 9.65 12.57
CA TYR A 118 12.24 10.33 12.08
C TYR A 118 13.40 10.33 13.10
N LYS A 119 13.10 10.25 14.41
CA LYS A 119 14.13 10.16 15.47
C LYS A 119 15.02 8.91 15.30
N ALA A 120 14.44 7.77 14.95
CA ALA A 120 15.19 6.55 14.70
C ALA A 120 16.02 6.62 13.41
N LEU A 121 15.53 7.36 12.40
CA LEU A 121 16.23 7.58 11.14
C LEU A 121 17.48 8.45 11.32
N ILE A 122 17.33 9.61 11.97
CA ILE A 122 18.46 10.49 12.30
C ILE A 122 19.47 9.73 13.16
N LEU A 123 19.00 8.94 14.13
CA LEU A 123 19.87 8.17 15.02
C LEU A 123 20.61 7.03 14.29
N ARG A 124 19.97 6.33 13.34
CA ARG A 124 20.63 5.26 12.56
C ARG A 124 21.63 5.80 11.54
N LEU A 125 21.30 6.91 10.87
CA LEU A 125 22.22 7.60 9.95
C LEU A 125 23.43 8.14 10.70
N SER A 126 23.21 8.79 11.85
CA SER A 126 24.31 9.29 12.68
C SER A 126 25.13 8.18 13.33
N HIS A 127 24.53 7.07 13.78
CA HIS A 127 25.26 5.97 14.41
C HIS A 127 26.16 5.17 13.43
N LYS A 128 25.78 5.04 12.15
CA LYS A 128 26.65 4.46 11.11
C LYS A 128 27.79 5.41 10.71
N PHE A 129 27.54 6.72 10.71
CA PHE A 129 28.54 7.72 10.36
C PHE A 129 29.55 7.97 11.49
N VAL A 130 29.10 8.02 12.75
CA VAL A 130 29.92 8.42 13.90
C VAL A 130 30.84 7.30 14.39
N LYS A 131 30.49 6.02 14.18
CA LYS A 131 31.32 4.91 14.69
C LYS A 131 32.61 4.62 13.91
N GLY A 132 32.84 5.25 12.76
CA GLY A 132 33.96 4.90 11.87
C GLY A 132 35.07 5.93 11.75
N THR A 133 34.81 7.22 11.97
CA THR A 133 35.82 8.25 11.69
C THR A 133 35.54 9.53 12.47
N THR A 134 36.24 9.73 13.59
CA THR A 134 36.59 11.09 14.06
C THR A 134 37.73 11.63 13.21
N SER A 135 37.62 11.51 11.88
CA SER A 135 38.60 12.05 10.95
C SER A 135 38.03 13.34 10.38
N SER A 136 38.78 14.42 10.55
CA SER A 136 38.55 15.75 9.95
C SER A 136 38.05 15.69 8.49
N ALA A 137 38.43 14.64 7.75
CA ALA A 137 37.95 14.35 6.40
C ALA A 137 36.42 14.27 6.24
N MET A 138 35.69 13.75 7.24
CA MET A 138 34.21 13.68 7.16
C MET A 138 33.54 15.03 7.33
N ALA A 139 34.08 15.87 8.22
CA ALA A 139 33.60 17.24 8.37
C ALA A 139 33.81 18.03 7.07
N LEU A 140 34.97 17.85 6.43
CA LEU A 140 35.27 18.43 5.12
C LEU A 140 34.32 17.91 4.03
N ALA A 141 34.04 16.60 3.99
CA ALA A 141 33.12 16.02 3.02
C ALA A 141 31.68 16.56 3.19
N LEU A 142 31.21 16.71 4.43
CA LEU A 142 29.91 17.32 4.75
C LEU A 142 29.85 18.79 4.32
N LEU A 143 30.91 19.57 4.59
CA LEU A 143 31.00 20.97 4.17
C LEU A 143 30.98 21.11 2.64
N LEU A 144 31.68 20.23 1.92
CA LEU A 144 31.68 20.21 0.45
C LEU A 144 30.29 19.87 -0.10
N LEU A 145 29.60 18.89 0.47
CA LEU A 145 28.23 18.53 0.09
C LEU A 145 27.26 19.70 0.32
N LEU A 146 27.34 20.37 1.48
CA LEU A 146 26.56 21.55 1.78
C LEU A 146 26.89 22.71 0.82
N GLY A 147 28.16 22.93 0.51
CA GLY A 147 28.58 23.95 -0.45
C GLY A 147 28.05 23.71 -1.86
N VAL A 148 28.12 22.47 -2.37
CA VAL A 148 27.56 22.08 -3.67
C VAL A 148 26.04 22.24 -3.69
N PHE A 149 25.37 21.89 -2.58
CA PHE A 149 23.93 22.08 -2.43
C PHE A 149 23.55 23.57 -2.48
N MET A 150 24.26 24.42 -1.72
CA MET A 150 24.03 25.87 -1.72
C MET A 150 24.33 26.50 -3.08
N TYR A 151 25.39 26.07 -3.76
CA TYR A 151 25.71 26.54 -5.12
C TYR A 151 24.60 26.23 -6.14
N LYS A 152 24.08 25.00 -6.13
CA LYS A 152 22.94 24.63 -6.98
C LYS A 152 21.67 25.42 -6.61
N TYR A 153 21.44 25.66 -5.33
CA TYR A 153 20.31 26.47 -4.86
C TYR A 153 20.41 27.92 -5.36
N LEU A 154 21.59 28.53 -5.27
CA LEU A 154 21.88 29.86 -5.81
C LEU A 154 21.68 29.91 -7.33
N GLN A 155 22.12 28.89 -8.08
CA GLN A 155 21.85 28.82 -9.52
C GLN A 155 20.35 28.72 -9.83
N CYS A 156 19.58 27.96 -9.05
CA CYS A 156 18.12 27.90 -9.22
C CYS A 156 17.48 29.28 -9.00
N ILE A 157 17.92 30.03 -7.99
CA ILE A 157 17.39 31.38 -7.71
C ILE A 157 17.75 32.35 -8.85
N SER A 158 18.97 32.29 -9.39
CA SER A 158 19.38 33.20 -10.47
C SER A 158 18.67 32.93 -11.80
N ILE A 159 18.09 31.74 -12.00
CA ILE A 159 17.34 31.39 -13.23
C ILE A 159 15.88 31.87 -13.13
N GLN A 160 15.38 32.17 -11.93
CA GLN A 160 13.99 32.62 -11.72
C GLN A 160 13.79 34.15 -11.73
N ASN A 161 14.83 34.94 -12.05
CA ASN A 161 14.79 36.41 -12.06
C ASN A 161 15.31 36.96 -13.39
#